data_AF-A0AA96WLQ3-F1
#
_entry.id   AF-A0AA96WLQ3-F1
#
_cell.length_a   1.000
_cell.length_b   1.000
_cell.length_c   1.000
_cell.angle_alpha   90.00
_cell.angle_beta   90.00
_cell.angle_gamma   90.00
#
_symmetry.space_group_name_H-M   'P 1'
#
loop_
_entity.id
_entity.type
_entity.pdbx_description
1 polymer ?
#
loop_
_entity_poly.entity_id
_entity_poly.type
_entity_poly.pdbx_seq_one_letter_code
_entity_poly.pdbx_strand_id
1 'polypeptide(L)'
;MLTHQSLYEFWHRSQSLWSCKLAQVSVDFLSASELAEIQQLHQLQQVEFGVHLSWKYLTRAGSGQMSWCVDANHIGAVFTDKGLLEQSLPQVYQYQMLDENTLIMSVDKYEETIRLESDCRRLREHRYDGKLIRRVWEHKDEALVA
;
A
#
# COMPACT_ATOMS: atom_id res chain seq x y z
N MET A 1 -4.21 -21.67 2.94
CA MET A 1 -3.32 -20.77 3.72
C MET A 1 -2.63 -19.88 2.71
N LEU A 2 -2.63 -18.58 2.90
CA LEU A 2 -1.99 -17.66 1.95
C LEU A 2 -0.48 -17.74 2.11
N THR A 3 0.24 -17.69 0.99
CA THR A 3 1.69 -17.56 0.98
C THR A 3 2.11 -16.24 1.63
N HIS A 4 1.30 -15.19 1.40
CA HIS A 4 1.53 -13.83 1.89
C HIS A 4 0.77 -13.52 3.19
N GLN A 5 0.57 -14.50 4.08
CA GLN A 5 -0.29 -14.38 5.26
C GLN A 5 0.03 -13.15 6.15
N SER A 6 1.29 -12.91 6.50
CA SER A 6 1.67 -11.77 7.35
C SER A 6 1.41 -10.42 6.68
N LEU A 7 1.60 -10.34 5.37
CA LEU A 7 1.28 -9.14 4.61
C LEU A 7 -0.24 -8.91 4.55
N TYR A 8 -1.01 -9.99 4.34
CA TYR A 8 -2.48 -9.95 4.37
C TYR A 8 -3.01 -9.41 5.70
N GLU A 9 -2.53 -9.95 6.82
CA GLU A 9 -2.94 -9.53 8.17
C GLU A 9 -2.58 -8.06 8.47
N PHE A 10 -1.39 -7.63 8.05
CA PHE A 10 -0.96 -6.23 8.16
C PHE A 10 -1.92 -5.29 7.43
N TRP A 11 -2.27 -5.62 6.18
CA TRP A 11 -3.18 -4.79 5.38
C TRP A 11 -4.63 -4.89 5.85
N HIS A 12 -5.06 -6.03 6.36
CA HIS A 12 -6.36 -6.19 7.01
C HIS A 12 -6.52 -5.26 8.20
N ARG A 13 -5.51 -5.21 9.09
CA ARG A 13 -5.50 -4.23 10.19
C ARG A 13 -5.39 -2.79 9.70
N SER A 14 -4.81 -2.58 8.53
CA SER A 14 -4.68 -1.26 7.90
C SER A 14 -5.92 -0.80 7.14
N GLN A 15 -6.91 -1.67 6.89
CA GLN A 15 -8.11 -1.32 6.13
C GLN A 15 -8.94 -0.30 6.89
N SER A 16 -9.03 0.93 6.36
CA SER A 16 -9.85 2.03 6.88
C SER A 16 -9.56 3.34 6.12
N LEU A 17 -10.21 4.42 6.53
CA LEU A 17 -9.79 5.78 6.27
C LEU A 17 -8.74 6.23 7.30
N TRP A 18 -7.62 6.76 6.82
CA TRP A 18 -6.54 7.30 7.62
C TRP A 18 -6.34 8.78 7.34
N SER A 19 -6.20 9.58 8.38
CA SER A 19 -6.11 11.02 8.28
C SER A 19 -4.83 11.55 8.93
N CYS A 20 -4.21 12.52 8.27
CA CYS A 20 -3.15 13.35 8.84
C CYS A 20 -3.36 14.82 8.42
N LYS A 21 -2.50 15.72 8.91
CA LYS A 21 -2.56 17.14 8.55
C LYS A 21 -2.40 17.41 7.04
N LEU A 22 -1.81 16.47 6.28
CA LEU A 22 -1.49 16.66 4.87
C LEU A 22 -2.53 16.03 3.93
N ALA A 23 -3.08 14.88 4.30
CA ALA A 23 -3.91 14.07 3.42
C ALA A 23 -4.83 13.14 4.21
N GLN A 24 -5.90 12.73 3.55
CA GLN A 24 -6.69 11.56 3.92
C GLN A 24 -6.35 10.43 2.95
N VAL A 25 -6.26 9.20 3.45
CA VAL A 25 -5.85 8.01 2.72
C VAL A 25 -6.86 6.89 3.00
N SER A 26 -7.58 6.43 1.99
CA SER A 26 -8.39 5.21 2.09
C SER A 26 -7.52 4.00 1.76
N VAL A 27 -7.73 2.91 2.49
CA VAL A 27 -7.11 1.61 2.25
C VAL A 27 -8.21 0.56 2.25
N ASP A 28 -8.34 -0.14 1.13
CA ASP A 28 -9.38 -1.14 0.89
C ASP A 28 -8.78 -2.36 0.19
N PHE A 29 -9.38 -3.54 0.35
CA PHE A 29 -9.01 -4.70 -0.48
C PHE A 29 -9.65 -4.58 -1.86
N LEU A 30 -8.92 -5.03 -2.88
CA LEU A 30 -9.42 -5.10 -4.24
C LEU A 30 -10.51 -6.17 -4.36
N SER A 31 -11.53 -5.86 -5.16
CA SER A 31 -12.51 -6.82 -5.64
C SER A 31 -11.88 -7.81 -6.62
N ALA A 32 -12.59 -8.91 -6.89
CA ALA A 32 -12.13 -9.91 -7.87
C ALA A 32 -11.94 -9.32 -9.28
N SER A 33 -12.77 -8.35 -9.68
CA SER A 33 -12.63 -7.67 -10.98
C SER A 33 -11.37 -6.81 -11.04
N GLU A 34 -11.10 -6.03 -9.99
CA GLU A 34 -9.89 -5.19 -9.93
C GLU A 34 -8.61 -6.04 -9.85
N LEU A 35 -8.66 -7.17 -9.14
CA LEU A 35 -7.55 -8.12 -9.14
C LEU A 35 -7.28 -8.70 -10.54
N ALA A 36 -8.33 -9.03 -11.29
CA ALA A 36 -8.19 -9.57 -12.63
C ALA A 36 -7.51 -8.59 -13.61
N GLU A 37 -7.74 -7.29 -13.45
CA GLU A 37 -7.08 -6.25 -14.26
C GLU A 37 -5.56 -6.25 -14.04
N ILE A 38 -5.11 -6.24 -12.79
CA ILE A 38 -3.68 -6.28 -12.45
C ILE A 38 -3.07 -7.64 -12.82
N GLN A 39 -3.82 -8.73 -12.61
CA GLN A 39 -3.42 -10.07 -13.02
C GLN A 39 -3.11 -10.13 -14.52
N GLN A 40 -3.99 -9.60 -15.36
CA GLN A 40 -3.81 -9.58 -16.80
C GLN A 40 -2.62 -8.70 -17.21
N LEU A 41 -2.48 -7.55 -16.56
CA LEU A 41 -1.42 -6.58 -16.83
C LEU A 41 -0.02 -7.18 -16.64
N HIS A 42 0.17 -7.97 -15.58
CA HIS A 42 1.45 -8.59 -15.21
C HIS A 42 1.54 -10.08 -15.57
N GLN A 43 0.52 -10.64 -16.23
CA GLN A 43 0.44 -12.06 -16.61
C GLN A 43 0.59 -13.02 -15.41
N LEU A 44 -0.02 -12.68 -14.29
CA LEU A 44 0.04 -13.44 -13.04
C LEU A 44 -0.86 -14.68 -13.10
N GLN A 45 -0.49 -15.74 -12.38
CA GLN A 45 -1.13 -17.05 -12.49
C GLN A 45 -1.95 -17.43 -11.25
N GLN A 46 -1.52 -16.97 -10.07
CA GLN A 46 -2.08 -17.34 -8.79
C GLN A 46 -2.11 -16.12 -7.85
N VAL A 47 -2.90 -15.12 -8.24
CA VAL A 47 -3.14 -13.92 -7.42
C VAL A 47 -3.87 -14.31 -6.13
N GLU A 48 -3.36 -13.82 -4.99
CA GLU A 48 -3.94 -14.13 -3.67
C GLU A 48 -4.89 -13.03 -3.19
N PHE A 49 -4.42 -11.79 -3.14
CA PHE A 49 -5.19 -10.60 -2.77
C PHE A 49 -4.51 -9.34 -3.30
N GLY A 50 -5.14 -8.19 -3.08
CA GLY A 50 -4.55 -6.90 -3.39
C GLY A 50 -5.23 -5.77 -2.66
N VAL A 51 -4.60 -4.61 -2.70
CA VAL A 51 -4.99 -3.43 -1.93
C VAL A 51 -5.14 -2.25 -2.86
N HIS A 52 -6.24 -1.52 -2.68
CA HIS A 52 -6.46 -0.21 -3.23
C HIS A 52 -6.07 0.85 -2.20
N LEU A 53 -5.22 1.78 -2.59
CA LEU A 53 -4.96 2.99 -1.83
C LEU A 53 -5.45 4.20 -2.63
N SER A 54 -6.23 5.06 -1.99
CA SER A 54 -6.56 6.38 -2.55
C SER A 54 -6.22 7.48 -1.56
N TRP A 55 -5.83 8.64 -2.05
CA TRP A 55 -5.50 9.77 -1.19
C TRP A 55 -6.03 11.09 -1.75
N LYS A 56 -6.36 11.99 -0.82
CA LYS A 56 -6.77 13.37 -1.10
C LYS A 56 -5.92 14.31 -0.26
N TYR A 57 -5.24 15.25 -0.92
CA TYR A 57 -4.47 16.28 -0.21
C TYR A 57 -5.42 17.32 0.39
N LEU A 58 -5.17 17.69 1.65
CA LEU A 58 -5.98 18.69 2.37
C LEU A 58 -5.50 20.12 2.10
N THR A 59 -4.22 20.29 1.75
CA THR A 59 -3.57 21.60 1.61
C THR A 59 -3.48 22.10 0.17
N ARG A 60 -3.87 21.28 -0.80
CA ARG A 60 -3.88 21.64 -2.23
C ARG A 60 -4.91 20.79 -2.97
N ALA A 61 -5.44 21.31 -4.07
CA ALA A 61 -6.22 20.51 -5.00
C ALA A 61 -5.33 19.40 -5.57
N GLY A 62 -5.70 18.15 -5.31
CA GLY A 62 -4.98 16.99 -5.79
C GLY A 62 -5.43 15.73 -5.06
N SER A 63 -5.66 14.69 -5.83
CA SER A 63 -5.90 13.34 -5.35
C SER A 63 -5.06 12.36 -6.16
N GLY A 64 -4.93 11.15 -5.65
CA GLY A 64 -4.34 10.06 -6.38
C GLY A 64 -4.86 8.75 -5.84
N GLN A 65 -4.51 7.69 -6.54
CA GLN A 65 -4.80 6.33 -6.12
C GLN A 65 -3.70 5.43 -6.63
N MET A 66 -3.58 4.22 -6.09
CA MET A 66 -2.72 3.16 -6.60
C MET A 66 -3.27 1.84 -6.08
N SER A 67 -3.38 0.87 -6.96
CA SER A 67 -3.77 -0.49 -6.63
C SER A 67 -2.59 -1.43 -6.84
N TRP A 68 -2.51 -2.49 -6.05
CA TRP A 68 -1.53 -3.54 -6.26
C TRP A 68 -2.03 -4.89 -5.77
N CYS A 69 -1.44 -5.97 -6.28
CA CYS A 69 -1.72 -7.33 -5.84
C CYS A 69 -0.44 -8.15 -5.59
N VAL A 70 -0.61 -9.31 -4.96
CA VAL A 70 0.44 -10.32 -4.78
C VAL A 70 0.06 -11.61 -5.49
N ASP A 71 1.07 -12.33 -5.97
CA ASP A 71 0.95 -13.62 -6.64
C ASP A 71 1.74 -14.68 -5.86
N ALA A 72 1.14 -15.84 -5.62
CA ALA A 72 1.74 -16.91 -4.82
C ALA A 72 3.10 -17.40 -5.33
N ASN A 73 3.40 -17.23 -6.63
CA ASN A 73 4.69 -17.63 -7.20
C ASN A 73 5.79 -16.57 -7.03
N HIS A 74 5.46 -15.39 -6.50
CA HIS A 74 6.35 -14.21 -6.46
C HIS A 74 6.45 -13.63 -5.04
N ILE A 75 7.00 -14.42 -4.11
CA ILE A 75 7.21 -14.00 -2.72
C ILE A 75 8.13 -12.78 -2.66
N GLY A 76 7.74 -11.78 -1.87
CA GLY A 76 8.51 -10.55 -1.69
C GLY A 76 8.25 -9.48 -2.75
N ALA A 77 7.30 -9.70 -3.67
CA ALA A 77 6.92 -8.73 -4.69
C ALA A 77 5.44 -8.32 -4.59
N VAL A 78 5.14 -7.05 -4.86
CA VAL A 78 3.78 -6.59 -5.18
C VAL A 78 3.75 -5.98 -6.58
N PHE A 79 2.66 -6.22 -7.31
CA PHE A 79 2.47 -5.82 -8.70
C PHE A 79 1.44 -4.69 -8.75
N THR A 80 1.81 -3.52 -9.27
CA THR A 80 0.94 -2.33 -9.24
C THR A 80 0.13 -2.16 -10.51
N ASP A 81 -0.98 -1.42 -10.45
CA ASP A 81 -1.76 -1.00 -11.62
C ASP A 81 -1.06 0.09 -12.45
N LYS A 82 -0.15 0.84 -11.83
CA LYS A 82 0.66 1.92 -12.42
C LYS A 82 1.89 2.23 -11.59
N GLY A 83 2.83 3.01 -12.12
CA GLY A 83 4.02 3.42 -11.39
C GLY A 83 3.80 4.65 -10.48
N LEU A 84 4.85 5.03 -9.75
CA LEU A 84 4.81 6.11 -8.75
C LEU A 84 4.55 7.50 -9.36
N LEU A 85 5.02 7.74 -10.58
CA LEU A 85 4.84 9.02 -11.28
C LEU A 85 3.56 8.98 -12.13
N GLU A 86 2.90 10.13 -12.25
CA GLU A 86 1.73 10.26 -13.11
C GLU A 86 2.12 9.85 -14.54
N GLN A 87 1.38 8.90 -15.15
CA GLN A 87 1.65 8.28 -16.46
C GLN A 87 2.82 7.30 -16.53
N SER A 88 3.42 6.90 -15.41
CA SER A 88 4.44 5.84 -15.42
C SER A 88 3.83 4.45 -15.58
N LEU A 89 4.55 3.59 -16.30
CA LEU A 89 4.18 2.18 -16.50
C LEU A 89 4.01 1.46 -15.15
N PRO A 90 3.18 0.41 -15.10
CA PRO A 90 3.09 -0.49 -13.95
C PRO A 90 4.47 -0.93 -13.47
N GLN A 91 4.65 -1.01 -12.15
CA GLN A 91 5.92 -1.36 -11.54
C GLN A 91 5.74 -2.56 -10.61
N VAL A 92 6.85 -3.23 -10.33
CA VAL A 92 6.93 -4.29 -9.33
C VAL A 92 7.73 -3.75 -8.16
N TYR A 93 7.09 -3.67 -7.00
CA TYR A 93 7.76 -3.25 -5.76
C TYR A 93 8.24 -4.50 -5.04
N GLN A 94 9.41 -4.41 -4.43
CA GLN A 94 9.82 -5.38 -3.43
C GLN A 94 9.19 -5.00 -2.09
N TYR A 95 8.74 -5.98 -1.32
CA TYR A 95 8.25 -5.77 0.03
C TYR A 95 8.93 -6.70 1.03
N GLN A 96 9.03 -6.24 2.27
CA GLN A 96 9.51 -7.02 3.39
C GLN A 96 8.69 -6.70 4.64
N MET A 97 8.22 -7.74 5.30
CA MET A 97 7.73 -7.64 6.68
C MET A 97 8.95 -7.75 7.60
N LEU A 98 9.25 -6.69 8.37
CA LEU A 98 10.28 -6.76 9.42
C LEU A 98 9.76 -7.47 10.67
N ASP A 99 8.48 -7.23 10.97
CA ASP A 99 7.68 -7.84 12.02
C ASP A 99 6.20 -7.71 11.62
N GLU A 100 5.28 -8.16 12.47
CA GLU A 100 3.82 -8.09 12.23
C GLU A 100 3.25 -6.67 12.07
N ASN A 101 4.00 -5.64 12.50
CA ASN A 101 3.58 -4.24 12.56
C ASN A 101 4.38 -3.34 11.62
N THR A 102 5.43 -3.82 10.96
CA THR A 102 6.33 -3.00 10.16
C THR A 102 6.53 -3.59 8.77
N LEU A 103 6.00 -2.88 7.77
CA LEU A 103 6.13 -3.16 6.35
C LEU A 103 7.12 -2.19 5.71
N ILE A 104 8.04 -2.71 4.91
CA ILE A 104 8.87 -1.94 3.99
C ILE A 104 8.48 -2.29 2.56
N MET A 105 8.28 -1.28 1.72
CA MET A 105 8.04 -1.41 0.29
C MET A 105 9.05 -0.55 -0.47
N SER A 106 9.61 -1.05 -1.57
CA SER A 106 10.64 -0.32 -2.32
C SER A 106 10.57 -0.57 -3.82
N VAL A 107 10.95 0.44 -4.60
CA VAL A 107 11.14 0.37 -6.05
C VAL A 107 12.24 1.36 -6.43
N ASP A 108 13.21 0.93 -7.22
CA ASP A 108 14.38 1.72 -7.62
C ASP A 108 15.06 2.40 -6.41
N LYS A 109 15.00 3.73 -6.33
CA LYS A 109 15.55 4.54 -5.24
C LYS A 109 14.52 4.90 -4.17
N TYR A 110 13.24 4.62 -4.41
CA TYR A 110 12.15 4.95 -3.50
C TYR A 110 11.93 3.81 -2.51
N GLU A 111 11.78 4.18 -1.25
CA GLU A 111 11.42 3.26 -0.18
C GLU A 111 10.34 3.90 0.70
N GLU A 112 9.37 3.09 1.09
CA GLU A 112 8.33 3.41 2.03
C GLU A 112 8.36 2.43 3.20
N THR A 113 8.44 2.96 4.42
CA THR A 113 8.22 2.19 5.65
C THR A 113 6.88 2.58 6.25
N ILE A 114 6.04 1.59 6.53
CA ILE A 114 4.75 1.76 7.22
C ILE A 114 4.81 0.96 8.51
N ARG A 115 4.63 1.63 9.64
CA ARG A 115 4.57 1.01 10.97
C ARG A 115 3.23 1.26 11.64
N LEU A 116 2.53 0.20 12.00
CA LEU A 116 1.33 0.24 12.83
C LEU A 116 1.77 0.33 14.29
N GLU A 117 1.62 1.51 14.90
CA GLU A 117 1.97 1.74 16.31
C GLU A 117 0.81 1.36 17.22
N SER A 118 -0.41 1.38 16.69
CA SER A 118 -1.61 0.75 17.23
C SER A 118 -2.62 0.52 16.11
N ASP A 119 -3.78 -0.08 16.42
CA ASP A 119 -4.84 -0.27 15.43
C ASP A 119 -5.45 1.05 14.91
N CYS A 120 -5.22 2.16 15.60
CA CYS A 120 -5.71 3.49 15.23
C CYS A 120 -4.60 4.51 14.91
N ARG A 121 -3.32 4.10 14.94
CA ARG A 121 -2.19 5.00 14.71
C ARG A 121 -1.10 4.32 13.90
N ARG A 122 -0.64 4.98 12.83
CA ARG A 122 0.50 4.52 12.03
C ARG A 122 1.47 5.62 11.69
N LEU A 123 2.73 5.23 11.53
CA LEU A 123 3.83 6.05 11.06
C LEU A 123 4.16 5.63 9.62
N ARG A 124 4.26 6.61 8.71
CA ARG A 124 4.76 6.40 7.36
C ARG A 124 6.01 7.24 7.14
N GLU A 125 7.06 6.58 6.64
CA GLU A 125 8.30 7.22 6.24
C GLU A 125 8.56 6.96 4.77
N HIS A 126 8.87 8.03 4.02
CA HIS A 126 9.28 7.93 2.63
C HIS A 126 10.75 8.32 2.53
N ARG A 127 11.52 7.49 1.84
CA ARG A 127 12.93 7.71 1.56
C ARG A 127 13.17 7.69 0.06
N TYR A 128 14.13 8.51 -0.37
CA TYR A 128 14.65 8.48 -1.73
C TYR A 128 16.17 8.46 -1.68
N ASP A 129 16.77 7.43 -2.26
CA ASP A 129 18.22 7.23 -2.26
C ASP A 129 18.79 7.23 -0.81
N GLY A 130 18.08 6.53 0.09
CA GLY A 130 18.38 6.43 1.53
C GLY A 130 18.02 7.67 2.37
N LYS A 131 17.73 8.82 1.75
CA LYS A 131 17.42 10.07 2.47
C LYS A 131 15.95 10.15 2.85
N LEU A 132 15.65 10.46 4.11
CA LEU A 132 14.29 10.72 4.57
C LEU A 132 13.73 11.98 3.89
N ILE A 133 12.74 11.80 3.03
CA ILE A 133 12.07 12.91 2.34
C ILE A 133 10.77 13.32 3.03
N ARG A 134 10.11 12.39 3.73
CA ARG A 134 8.85 12.66 4.42
C ARG A 134 8.66 11.69 5.58
N ARG A 135 8.09 12.20 6.67
CA ARG A 135 7.57 11.43 7.78
C ARG A 135 6.17 11.95 8.13
N VAL A 136 5.21 11.06 8.26
CA VAL A 136 3.82 11.39 8.58
C VAL A 136 3.26 10.46 9.63
N TRP A 137 2.56 11.06 10.58
CA TRP A 137 1.72 10.36 11.54
C TRP A 137 0.28 10.42 11.04
N GLU A 138 -0.34 9.25 10.93
CA GLU A 138 -1.71 9.08 10.48
C GLU A 138 -2.55 8.42 11.59
N HIS A 139 -3.79 8.87 11.69
CA HIS A 139 -4.79 8.37 12.63
C HIS A 139 -5.92 7.71 11.85
N LYS A 140 -6.41 6.58 12.33
CA LYS A 140 -7.56 5.92 11.73
C LYS A 140 -8.83 6.69 12.11
N ASP A 141 -9.66 7.03 11.12
CA ASP A 141 -10.96 7.65 11.37
C ASP A 141 -11.95 6.57 11.80
N GLU A 142 -12.15 6.46 13.11
CA GLU A 142 -13.03 5.45 13.73
C GLU A 142 -14.52 5.62 13.35
N ALA A 143 -14.91 6.77 12.80
CA ALA A 143 -16.29 7.08 12.42
C ALA A 143 -16.81 6.29 11.21
N LEU A 144 -15.95 5.53 10.51
CA LEU A 144 -16.31 4.68 9.37
C LEU A 144 -16.29 3.17 9.71
N VAL A 145 -16.04 2.82 10.97
CA VAL A 145 -16.11 1.44 11.47
C VAL A 145 -17.38 1.30 12.31
N ALA A 146 -18.54 1.34 11.64
CA ALA A 146 -19.85 1.06 12.23
C ALA A 146 -20.68 0.17 11.30
#